data_AF-A0AA51L2C4-F1
#
_entry.id   AF-A0AA51L2C4-F1
#
_cell.length_a   1.000
_cell.length_b   1.000
_cell.length_c   1.000
_cell.angle_alpha   90.00
_cell.angle_beta   90.00
_cell.angle_gamma   90.00
#
_symmetry.space_group_name_H-M   'P 1'
#
loop_
_entity.id
_entity.type
_entity.pdbx_description
1 polymer ?
#
loop_
_entity_poly.entity_id
_entity_poly.type
_entity_poly.pdbx_seq_one_letter_code
_entity_poly.pdbx_strand_id
1 'polypeptide(L)'
;MKNDMGELLLHSWLRHIKQCQSVQLNWMASIHNWELKNEDRILETINEVKSYFRKQYGYSLFKQSTSCKKLLQYGEIDVLGLQINGGMVANIYGVNIALFEEEWNESGAMIQPERIITSMVKTAMLIYGHFNLAQGNIIFASPKINNANFVPLATIVNELKEVFQQLGFQFEFTLLANHNFKEIVYEPLRELTTSFTDIQESSLPSEKASSEIAATKTLEDPIEISIKTEGVKIGPLVRREMAKLISKNLISPEKIQHSQDKKYCKEILDIDYPLLKKVNDDQPIIDQSMLNGNQRYWKKVYKLHGEKYLLCSQWTDRNSDNFITWLNLFY
;
A
#
# COMPACT_ATOMS: atom_id res chain seq x y z
N MET A 1 -12.74 -0.77 -11.87
CA MET A 1 -11.35 -1.26 -11.92
C MET A 1 -10.94 -1.52 -10.49
N LYS A 2 -10.49 -2.74 -10.16
CA LYS A 2 -9.85 -3.02 -8.86
C LYS A 2 -8.71 -2.00 -8.69
N ASN A 3 -8.48 -1.49 -7.48
CA ASN A 3 -7.38 -0.58 -7.17
C ASN A 3 -6.02 -1.20 -7.54
N ASP A 4 -5.53 -0.92 -8.74
CA ASP A 4 -4.23 -1.38 -9.24
C ASP A 4 -3.04 -0.75 -8.47
N MET A 5 -3.28 0.30 -7.67
CA MET A 5 -2.21 1.09 -7.03
C MET A 5 -1.37 0.31 -6.00
N GLY A 6 -1.97 -0.62 -5.25
CA GLY A 6 -1.22 -1.46 -4.30
C GLY A 6 -0.34 -2.50 -4.99
N GLU A 7 -0.89 -3.12 -6.02
CA GLU A 7 -0.22 -4.09 -6.89
C GLU A 7 0.96 -3.44 -7.61
N LEU A 8 0.76 -2.26 -8.21
CA LEU A 8 1.81 -1.50 -8.91
C LEU A 8 2.94 -1.06 -7.97
N LEU A 9 2.62 -0.68 -6.72
CA LEU A 9 3.63 -0.33 -5.73
C LEU A 9 4.50 -1.54 -5.38
N LEU A 10 3.87 -2.68 -5.10
CA LEU A 10 4.60 -3.90 -4.74
C LEU A 10 5.33 -4.51 -5.94
N HIS A 11 4.80 -4.36 -7.15
CA HIS A 11 5.49 -4.67 -8.39
C HIS A 11 6.78 -3.85 -8.51
N SER A 12 6.69 -2.53 -8.33
CA SER A 12 7.85 -1.63 -8.38
C SER A 12 8.87 -1.98 -7.31
N TRP A 13 8.40 -2.28 -6.09
CA TRP A 13 9.26 -2.72 -5.00
C TRP A 13 10.00 -4.00 -5.32
N LEU A 14 9.33 -5.03 -5.85
CA LEU A 14 9.98 -6.28 -6.25
C LEU A 14 10.99 -6.04 -7.37
N ARG A 15 10.64 -5.23 -8.36
CA ARG A 15 11.50 -4.96 -9.52
C ARG A 15 12.75 -4.18 -9.14
N HIS A 16 12.61 -3.09 -8.40
CA HIS A 16 13.69 -2.14 -8.20
C HIS A 16 14.43 -2.32 -6.88
N ILE A 17 13.71 -2.64 -5.79
CA ILE A 17 14.31 -2.78 -4.46
C ILE A 17 14.74 -4.22 -4.23
N LYS A 18 13.90 -5.20 -4.59
CA LYS A 18 14.29 -6.63 -4.55
C LYS A 18 15.02 -7.09 -5.81
N GLN A 19 15.17 -6.24 -6.81
CA GLN A 19 15.94 -6.55 -8.03
C GLN A 19 15.48 -7.85 -8.72
N CYS A 20 14.17 -8.13 -8.69
CA CYS A 20 13.58 -9.22 -9.46
C CYS A 20 13.67 -8.88 -10.95
N GLN A 21 14.27 -9.77 -11.74
CA GLN A 21 14.41 -9.59 -13.20
C GLN A 21 13.07 -9.76 -13.93
N SER A 22 12.14 -10.54 -13.36
CA SER A 22 10.78 -10.70 -13.86
C SER A 22 9.79 -10.48 -12.72
N VAL A 23 8.77 -9.66 -12.98
CA VAL A 23 7.68 -9.39 -12.05
C VAL A 23 6.37 -9.41 -12.82
N GLN A 24 5.37 -10.10 -12.29
CA GLN A 24 4.05 -10.25 -12.91
C GLN A 24 2.96 -9.96 -11.90
N LEU A 25 1.99 -9.13 -12.31
CA LEU A 25 0.76 -8.90 -11.56
C LEU A 25 -0.26 -10.01 -11.84
N ASN A 26 -1.10 -10.30 -10.85
CA ASN A 26 -2.25 -11.19 -10.97
C ASN A 26 -1.87 -12.53 -11.62
N TRP A 27 -0.77 -13.11 -11.13
CA TRP A 27 -0.23 -14.34 -11.70
C TRP A 27 -1.18 -15.51 -11.43
N MET A 28 -1.48 -16.25 -12.49
CA MET A 28 -2.28 -17.46 -12.45
C MET A 28 -1.66 -18.51 -13.37
N ALA A 29 -1.68 -19.78 -12.93
CA ALA A 29 -1.23 -20.87 -13.77
C ALA A 29 -2.24 -21.15 -14.91
N SER A 30 -1.74 -21.61 -16.06
CA SER A 30 -2.62 -22.07 -17.14
C SER A 30 -3.22 -23.44 -16.76
N ILE A 31 -4.45 -23.42 -16.28
CA ILE A 31 -5.17 -24.55 -15.67
C ILE A 31 -5.14 -25.84 -16.49
N HIS A 32 -5.25 -25.73 -17.81
CA HIS A 32 -5.36 -26.88 -18.71
C HIS A 32 -4.04 -27.30 -19.34
N ASN A 33 -3.03 -26.42 -19.30
CA ASN A 33 -1.82 -26.58 -20.10
C ASN A 33 -0.57 -26.76 -19.25
N TRP A 34 -0.61 -26.33 -17.99
CA TRP A 34 0.55 -26.40 -17.10
C TRP A 34 0.43 -27.62 -16.20
N GLU A 35 1.52 -28.38 -16.14
CA GLU A 35 1.65 -29.49 -15.22
C GLU A 35 1.61 -29.00 -13.77
N LEU A 36 0.90 -29.74 -12.91
CA LEU A 36 0.95 -29.57 -11.46
C LEU A 36 1.83 -30.68 -10.88
N LYS A 37 2.94 -30.29 -10.27
CA LYS A 37 3.88 -31.21 -9.63
C LYS A 37 3.54 -31.38 -8.15
N ASN A 38 4.03 -32.47 -7.56
CA ASN A 38 3.96 -32.72 -6.11
C ASN A 38 2.53 -32.74 -5.54
N GLU A 39 1.52 -33.16 -6.31
CA GLU A 39 0.10 -33.11 -5.92
C GLU A 39 -0.17 -33.73 -4.55
N ASP A 40 0.36 -34.94 -4.30
CA ASP A 40 0.15 -35.66 -3.03
C ASP A 40 0.75 -34.91 -1.84
N ARG A 41 1.99 -34.41 -2.00
CA ARG A 41 2.67 -33.66 -0.93
C ARG A 41 1.99 -32.34 -0.65
N ILE A 42 1.44 -31.67 -1.67
CA ILE A 42 0.65 -30.45 -1.50
C ILE A 42 -0.64 -30.75 -0.72
N LEU A 43 -1.34 -31.82 -1.07
CA LEU A 43 -2.56 -32.24 -0.38
C LEU A 43 -2.30 -32.57 1.10
N GLU A 44 -1.24 -33.32 1.38
CA GLU A 44 -0.77 -33.61 2.74
C GLU A 44 -0.49 -32.32 3.51
N THR A 45 0.30 -31.42 2.93
CA THR A 45 0.66 -30.12 3.55
C THR A 45 -0.58 -29.29 3.88
N ILE A 46 -1.52 -29.18 2.95
CA ILE A 46 -2.78 -28.45 3.18
C ILE A 46 -3.57 -29.07 4.33
N ASN A 47 -3.62 -30.40 4.42
CA ASN A 47 -4.35 -31.09 5.49
C ASN A 47 -3.68 -30.94 6.86
N GLU A 48 -2.35 -30.97 6.92
CA GLU A 48 -1.59 -30.72 8.15
C GLU A 48 -1.81 -29.30 8.66
N VAL A 49 -1.71 -28.30 7.77
CA VAL A 49 -1.97 -26.90 8.13
C VAL A 49 -3.42 -26.70 8.59
N LYS A 50 -4.39 -27.29 7.89
CA LYS A 50 -5.80 -27.29 8.30
C LYS A 50 -5.98 -27.86 9.70
N SER A 51 -5.39 -29.02 9.96
CA SER A 51 -5.48 -29.73 11.23
C SER A 51 -4.89 -28.90 12.37
N TYR A 52 -3.69 -28.36 12.17
CA TYR A 52 -2.99 -27.53 13.13
C TYR A 52 -3.82 -26.31 13.55
N PHE A 53 -4.22 -25.46 12.59
CA PHE A 53 -4.93 -24.21 12.91
C PHE A 53 -6.37 -24.45 13.40
N ARG A 54 -7.01 -25.55 12.99
CA ARG A 54 -8.29 -25.97 13.58
C ARG A 54 -8.12 -26.37 15.04
N LYS A 55 -7.07 -27.10 15.38
CA LYS A 55 -6.82 -27.54 16.76
C LYS A 55 -6.42 -26.39 17.68
N GLN A 56 -5.54 -25.50 17.22
CA GLN A 56 -5.00 -24.41 18.04
C GLN A 56 -5.98 -23.24 18.20
N TYR A 57 -6.71 -22.89 17.13
CA TYR A 57 -7.50 -21.65 17.09
C TYR A 57 -8.98 -21.87 16.75
N GLY A 58 -9.39 -23.10 16.43
CA GLY A 58 -10.75 -23.37 15.94
C GLY A 58 -11.00 -22.89 14.50
N TYR A 59 -9.94 -22.50 13.77
CA TYR A 59 -10.06 -21.95 12.43
C TYR A 59 -10.53 -22.98 11.41
N SER A 60 -11.47 -22.56 10.57
CA SER A 60 -11.97 -23.35 9.43
C SER A 60 -11.26 -22.89 8.16
N LEU A 61 -10.02 -23.36 7.98
CA LEU A 61 -9.23 -23.06 6.78
C LEU A 61 -9.77 -23.83 5.58
N PHE A 62 -9.90 -23.13 4.45
CA PHE A 62 -10.41 -23.63 3.18
C PHE A 62 -11.86 -24.18 3.27
N LYS A 63 -12.79 -23.64 2.47
CA LYS A 63 -14.19 -24.10 2.49
C LYS A 63 -14.30 -25.59 2.14
N GLN A 64 -15.21 -26.30 2.83
CA GLN A 64 -15.39 -27.77 2.85
C GLN A 64 -15.52 -28.49 1.48
N SER A 65 -15.62 -27.78 0.34
CA SER A 65 -15.95 -28.36 -0.97
C SER A 65 -14.90 -28.17 -2.08
N THR A 66 -13.70 -27.67 -1.78
CA THR A 66 -12.64 -27.53 -2.81
C THR A 66 -11.63 -28.66 -2.72
N SER A 67 -11.59 -29.53 -3.74
CA SER A 67 -10.45 -30.41 -3.94
C SER A 67 -9.18 -29.56 -4.09
N CYS A 68 -8.02 -30.07 -3.65
CA CYS A 68 -6.74 -29.34 -3.80
C CYS A 68 -6.49 -28.90 -5.23
N LYS A 69 -6.92 -29.70 -6.21
CA LYS A 69 -6.88 -29.35 -7.62
C LYS A 69 -7.67 -28.07 -7.92
N LYS A 70 -8.91 -27.92 -7.45
CA LYS A 70 -9.67 -26.66 -7.59
C LYS A 70 -9.06 -25.50 -6.81
N LEU A 71 -8.43 -25.77 -5.67
CA LEU A 71 -7.82 -24.74 -4.84
C LEU A 71 -6.62 -24.07 -5.53
N LEU A 72 -5.80 -24.87 -6.22
CA LEU A 72 -4.58 -24.41 -6.88
C LEU A 72 -4.83 -24.00 -8.33
N GLN A 73 -5.75 -24.65 -9.04
CA GLN A 73 -6.06 -24.30 -10.42
C GLN A 73 -6.58 -22.85 -10.55
N TYR A 74 -7.37 -22.38 -9.60
CA TYR A 74 -7.88 -21.00 -9.60
C TYR A 74 -7.15 -20.10 -8.60
N GLY A 75 -5.95 -20.50 -8.17
CA GLY A 75 -5.13 -19.71 -7.27
C GLY A 75 -4.48 -18.54 -8.02
N GLU A 76 -4.58 -17.36 -7.41
CA GLU A 76 -3.98 -16.13 -7.89
C GLU A 76 -2.89 -15.68 -6.91
N ILE A 77 -1.77 -15.20 -7.46
CA ILE A 77 -0.73 -14.49 -6.72
C ILE A 77 -0.77 -13.05 -7.20
N ASP A 78 -1.15 -12.11 -6.33
CA ASP A 78 -1.39 -10.71 -6.71
C ASP A 78 -0.13 -10.07 -7.33
N VAL A 79 1.06 -10.36 -6.77
CA VAL A 79 2.34 -10.02 -7.40
C VAL A 79 3.34 -11.15 -7.25
N LEU A 80 3.85 -11.68 -8.37
CA LEU A 80 4.91 -12.67 -8.41
C LEU A 80 6.23 -12.02 -8.88
N GLY A 81 7.32 -12.21 -8.14
CA GLY A 81 8.65 -11.75 -8.52
C GLY A 81 9.67 -12.88 -8.58
N LEU A 82 10.53 -12.89 -9.59
CA LEU A 82 11.60 -13.87 -9.78
C LEU A 82 12.96 -13.17 -9.77
N GLN A 83 13.85 -13.62 -8.89
CA GLN A 83 15.28 -13.34 -8.98
C GLN A 83 15.95 -14.49 -9.73
N ILE A 84 16.63 -14.16 -10.82
CA ILE A 84 17.30 -15.12 -11.69
C ILE A 84 18.80 -14.88 -11.58
N ASN A 85 19.55 -15.94 -11.27
CA ASN A 85 21.00 -15.93 -11.26
C ASN A 85 21.53 -17.15 -12.02
N GLY A 86 22.47 -16.94 -12.95
CA GLY A 86 23.04 -18.02 -13.76
C GLY A 86 22.00 -18.81 -14.58
N GLY A 87 20.89 -18.17 -14.96
CA GLY A 87 19.79 -18.82 -15.69
C GLY A 87 18.84 -19.66 -14.82
N MET A 88 19.07 -19.72 -13.51
CA MET A 88 18.20 -20.42 -12.55
C MET A 88 17.44 -19.43 -11.68
N VAL A 89 16.26 -19.82 -11.20
CA VAL A 89 15.51 -19.03 -10.20
C VAL A 89 16.25 -19.14 -8.86
N ALA A 90 16.96 -18.08 -8.49
CA ALA A 90 17.67 -17.96 -7.23
C ALA A 90 16.72 -17.66 -6.07
N ASN A 91 15.65 -16.90 -6.34
CA ASN A 91 14.62 -16.61 -5.35
C ASN A 91 13.28 -16.31 -6.04
N ILE A 92 12.19 -16.55 -5.33
CA ILE A 92 10.84 -16.30 -5.78
C ILE A 92 10.05 -15.61 -4.66
N TYR A 93 9.30 -14.57 -5.03
CA TYR A 93 8.45 -13.81 -4.15
C TYR A 93 7.01 -13.97 -4.60
N GLY A 94 6.14 -14.48 -3.73
CA GLY A 94 4.70 -14.45 -3.92
C GLY A 94 4.09 -13.48 -2.92
N VAL A 95 3.50 -12.40 -3.42
CA VAL A 95 2.91 -11.35 -2.58
C VAL A 95 1.39 -11.40 -2.72
N ASN A 96 0.73 -11.56 -1.58
CA ASN A 96 -0.71 -11.38 -1.44
C ASN A 96 -1.01 -9.99 -0.86
N ILE A 97 -2.00 -9.30 -1.38
CA ILE A 97 -2.32 -7.93 -1.02
C ILE A 97 -3.73 -7.86 -0.43
N ALA A 98 -3.85 -7.21 0.72
CA ALA A 98 -5.14 -6.73 1.20
C ALA A 98 -5.23 -5.21 1.02
N LEU A 99 -5.90 -4.80 -0.07
CA LEU A 99 -6.37 -3.45 -0.25
C LEU A 99 -7.73 -3.29 0.44
N PHE A 100 -7.81 -2.31 1.34
CA PHE A 100 -9.07 -1.87 1.90
C PHE A 100 -9.84 -1.10 0.83
N GLU A 101 -10.50 -1.82 -0.07
CA GLU A 101 -11.61 -1.27 -0.83
C GLU A 101 -12.85 -1.34 0.07
N GLU A 102 -13.42 -0.18 0.35
CA GLU A 102 -14.76 0.09 0.88
C GLU A 102 -15.60 -1.11 1.37
N GLU A 103 -15.28 -1.64 2.56
CA GLU A 103 -16.27 -2.23 3.47
C GLU A 103 -16.25 -1.43 4.79
N TRP A 104 -16.49 -0.12 4.66
CA TRP A 104 -17.06 0.67 5.75
C TRP A 104 -18.54 0.35 5.86
N ASN A 105 -18.82 -0.86 6.32
CA ASN A 105 -20.05 -1.12 7.03
C ASN A 105 -19.75 -0.70 8.47
N GLU A 106 -20.66 0.01 9.12
CA GLU A 106 -20.60 0.45 10.52
C GLU A 106 -20.48 -0.71 11.54
N SER A 107 -20.14 -1.92 11.09
CA SER A 107 -19.89 -3.14 11.84
C SER A 107 -18.42 -3.61 11.84
N GLY A 108 -17.48 -2.88 11.22
CA GLY A 108 -16.04 -3.14 11.38
C GLY A 108 -15.62 -4.57 11.02
N ALA A 109 -15.76 -4.96 9.74
CA ALA A 109 -15.34 -6.27 9.27
C ALA A 109 -13.83 -6.47 9.55
N MET A 110 -13.54 -7.28 10.56
CA MET A 110 -12.19 -7.70 10.94
C MET A 110 -11.55 -8.46 9.79
N ILE A 111 -10.29 -8.16 9.45
CA ILE A 111 -9.51 -9.08 8.62
C ILE A 111 -9.48 -10.42 9.35
N GLN A 112 -10.06 -11.44 8.74
CA GLN A 112 -10.11 -12.78 9.33
C GLN A 112 -8.75 -13.46 9.15
N PRO A 113 -8.07 -13.87 10.24
CA PRO A 113 -6.81 -14.60 10.18
C PRO A 113 -6.86 -15.80 9.22
N GLU A 114 -8.00 -16.49 9.16
CA GLU A 114 -8.24 -17.64 8.29
C GLU A 114 -8.04 -17.30 6.81
N ARG A 115 -8.45 -16.10 6.38
CA ARG A 115 -8.28 -15.65 5.00
C ARG A 115 -6.81 -15.39 4.68
N ILE A 116 -6.08 -14.75 5.59
CA ILE A 116 -4.64 -14.47 5.44
C ILE A 116 -3.85 -15.77 5.36
N ILE A 117 -4.07 -16.69 6.32
CA ILE A 117 -3.39 -17.99 6.33
C ILE A 117 -3.70 -18.73 5.03
N THR A 118 -4.98 -18.79 4.65
CA THR A 118 -5.42 -19.45 3.42
C THR A 118 -4.72 -18.88 2.18
N SER A 119 -4.59 -17.56 2.04
CA SER A 119 -3.92 -16.95 0.89
C SER A 119 -2.43 -17.27 0.86
N MET A 120 -1.74 -17.14 1.99
CA MET A 120 -0.30 -17.41 2.05
C MET A 120 0.02 -18.89 1.76
N VAL A 121 -0.76 -19.82 2.33
CA VAL A 121 -0.62 -21.25 2.06
C VAL A 121 -0.86 -21.56 0.58
N LYS A 122 -1.90 -20.98 -0.03
CA LYS A 122 -2.15 -21.14 -1.47
C LYS A 122 -0.97 -20.67 -2.30
N THR A 123 -0.43 -19.49 -2.03
CA THR A 123 0.73 -18.92 -2.73
C THR A 123 1.94 -19.84 -2.63
N ALA A 124 2.25 -20.36 -1.44
CA ALA A 124 3.34 -21.32 -1.24
C ALA A 124 3.13 -22.60 -2.07
N MET A 125 1.91 -23.15 -2.07
CA MET A 125 1.59 -24.37 -2.82
C MET A 125 1.55 -24.16 -4.33
N LEU A 126 1.17 -22.98 -4.82
CA LEU A 126 1.27 -22.62 -6.24
C LEU A 126 2.74 -22.58 -6.69
N ILE A 127 3.61 -21.98 -5.87
CA ILE A 127 5.05 -21.96 -6.12
C ILE A 127 5.62 -23.38 -6.14
N TYR A 128 5.30 -24.18 -5.12
CA TYR A 128 5.79 -25.55 -5.04
C TYR A 128 5.25 -26.45 -6.16
N GLY A 129 3.98 -26.29 -6.53
CA GLY A 129 3.32 -27.11 -7.54
C GLY A 129 3.69 -26.77 -8.98
N HIS A 130 3.80 -25.48 -9.33
CA HIS A 130 4.05 -25.07 -10.71
C HIS A 130 5.51 -24.71 -11.01
N PHE A 131 6.26 -24.20 -10.03
CA PHE A 131 7.68 -23.89 -10.20
C PHE A 131 8.59 -24.98 -9.66
N ASN A 132 8.05 -25.99 -8.95
CA ASN A 132 8.82 -27.05 -8.30
C ASN A 132 9.87 -26.53 -7.32
N LEU A 133 9.54 -25.45 -6.59
CA LEU A 133 10.41 -24.83 -5.60
C LEU A 133 9.83 -25.04 -4.21
N ALA A 134 10.59 -25.70 -3.33
CA ALA A 134 10.22 -25.89 -1.92
C ALA A 134 10.67 -24.72 -1.01
N GLN A 135 11.09 -23.61 -1.64
CA GLN A 135 11.64 -22.43 -0.98
C GLN A 135 11.15 -21.15 -1.67
N GLY A 136 11.13 -20.05 -0.93
CA GLY A 136 10.72 -18.74 -1.46
C GLY A 136 10.20 -17.82 -0.37
N ASN A 137 9.80 -16.61 -0.77
CA ASN A 137 9.29 -15.58 0.12
C ASN A 137 7.78 -15.39 -0.12
N ILE A 138 6.98 -15.67 0.91
CA ILE A 138 5.53 -15.54 0.88
C ILE A 138 5.15 -14.34 1.74
N ILE A 139 4.66 -13.29 1.10
CA ILE A 139 4.46 -12.00 1.76
C ILE A 139 2.97 -11.69 1.74
N PHE A 140 2.41 -11.38 2.90
CA PHE A 140 1.11 -10.73 2.98
C PHE A 140 1.33 -9.25 3.24
N ALA A 141 0.94 -8.41 2.29
CA ALA A 141 1.19 -6.98 2.33
C ALA A 141 -0.13 -6.19 2.47
N SER A 142 -0.14 -5.24 3.39
CA SER A 142 -1.25 -4.30 3.52
C SER A 142 -0.77 -2.95 4.05
N PRO A 143 -1.09 -1.82 3.39
CA PRO A 143 -0.66 -0.50 3.86
C PRO A 143 -1.11 -0.16 5.29
N LYS A 144 -2.21 -0.77 5.75
CA LYS A 144 -2.78 -0.47 7.07
C LYS A 144 -3.53 -1.67 7.63
N ILE A 145 -3.20 -2.10 8.84
CA ILE A 145 -3.97 -3.08 9.61
C ILE A 145 -4.24 -2.47 10.99
N ASN A 146 -5.44 -2.68 11.55
CA ASN A 146 -5.70 -2.24 12.92
C ASN A 146 -4.66 -2.86 13.87
N ASN A 147 -3.97 -2.04 14.67
CA ASN A 147 -2.91 -2.48 15.57
C ASN A 147 -3.37 -3.59 16.55
N ALA A 148 -4.63 -3.57 16.98
CA ALA A 148 -5.20 -4.61 17.84
C ALA A 148 -5.21 -6.00 17.15
N ASN A 149 -5.29 -6.03 15.82
CA ASN A 149 -5.28 -7.26 15.03
C ASN A 149 -3.87 -7.60 14.54
N PHE A 150 -2.97 -6.63 14.43
CA PHE A 150 -1.63 -6.84 13.89
C PHE A 150 -0.80 -7.82 14.73
N VAL A 151 -0.76 -7.64 16.06
CA VAL A 151 0.06 -8.49 16.94
C VAL A 151 -0.40 -9.96 16.89
N PRO A 152 -1.69 -10.29 17.08
CA PRO A 152 -2.16 -11.67 16.93
C PRO A 152 -1.90 -12.25 15.53
N LEU A 153 -2.08 -11.45 14.48
CA LEU A 153 -1.81 -11.89 13.10
C LEU A 153 -0.33 -12.18 12.87
N ALA A 154 0.57 -11.34 13.39
CA ALA A 154 2.01 -11.55 13.27
C ALA A 154 2.43 -12.86 13.96
N THR A 155 1.88 -13.17 15.14
CA THR A 155 2.10 -14.44 15.83
C THR A 155 1.63 -15.63 14.99
N ILE A 156 0.41 -15.56 14.46
CA ILE A 156 -0.17 -16.62 13.61
C ILE A 156 0.66 -16.85 12.34
N VAL A 157 1.17 -15.79 11.71
CA VAL A 157 2.04 -15.90 10.53
C VAL A 157 3.39 -16.53 10.88
N ASN A 158 3.95 -16.23 12.06
CA ASN A 158 5.16 -16.89 12.52
C ASN A 158 4.93 -18.39 12.81
N GLU A 159 3.80 -18.76 13.42
CA GLU A 159 3.46 -20.17 13.61
C GLU A 159 3.24 -20.91 12.29
N LEU A 160 2.65 -20.25 11.29
CA LEU A 160 2.52 -20.81 9.94
C LEU A 160 3.90 -21.15 9.34
N LYS A 161 4.88 -20.26 9.52
CA LYS A 161 6.27 -20.51 9.12
C LYS A 161 6.85 -21.74 9.83
N GLU A 162 6.67 -21.85 11.14
CA GLU A 162 7.16 -23.00 11.92
C GLU A 162 6.54 -24.32 11.45
N VAL A 163 5.22 -24.34 11.18
CA VAL A 163 4.53 -25.52 10.62
C VAL A 163 5.15 -25.92 9.27
N PHE A 164 5.40 -24.96 8.38
CA PHE A 164 6.02 -25.25 7.08
C PHE A 164 7.46 -25.76 7.21
N GLN A 165 8.23 -25.23 8.15
CA GLN A 165 9.59 -25.69 8.44
C GLN A 165 9.59 -27.15 8.93
N GLN A 166 8.66 -27.51 9.82
CA GLN A 166 8.49 -28.89 10.28
C GLN A 166 8.11 -29.85 9.14
N LEU A 167 7.39 -29.35 8.13
CA LEU A 167 7.06 -30.10 6.91
C LEU A 167 8.20 -30.11 5.88
N GLY A 168 9.37 -29.57 6.20
CA GLY A 168 10.57 -29.61 5.36
C GLY A 168 10.62 -28.53 4.26
N PHE A 169 9.74 -27.53 4.32
CA PHE A 169 9.78 -26.40 3.40
C PHE A 169 10.67 -25.27 3.92
N GLN A 170 11.26 -24.52 2.99
CA GLN A 170 12.08 -23.34 3.27
C GLN A 170 11.39 -22.06 2.78
N PHE A 171 10.07 -21.99 3.00
CA PHE A 171 9.31 -20.77 2.73
C PHE A 171 9.40 -19.80 3.90
N GLU A 172 9.71 -18.55 3.60
CA GLU A 172 9.66 -17.45 4.56
C GLU A 172 8.29 -16.76 4.48
N PHE A 173 7.52 -16.79 5.57
CA PHE A 173 6.23 -16.11 5.65
C PHE A 173 6.38 -14.78 6.36
N THR A 174 6.01 -13.68 5.70
CA THR A 174 6.17 -12.32 6.24
C THR A 174 4.86 -11.54 6.18
N LEU A 175 4.52 -10.86 7.27
CA LEU A 175 3.44 -9.87 7.32
C LEU A 175 4.03 -8.45 7.20
N LEU A 176 3.83 -7.81 6.05
CA LEU A 176 4.22 -6.41 5.82
C LEU A 176 3.01 -5.50 5.99
N ALA A 177 2.86 -4.90 7.17
CA ALA A 177 1.80 -3.93 7.41
C ALA A 177 2.24 -2.72 8.22
N ASN A 178 1.41 -1.67 8.18
CA ASN A 178 1.59 -0.46 8.97
C ASN A 178 2.98 0.17 8.77
N HIS A 179 3.74 0.28 9.86
CA HIS A 179 5.09 0.85 9.87
C HIS A 179 6.04 0.05 8.97
N ASN A 180 6.03 -1.28 9.10
CA ASN A 180 6.91 -2.16 8.33
C ASN A 180 6.63 -2.05 6.83
N PHE A 181 5.35 -1.93 6.43
CA PHE A 181 5.02 -1.68 5.03
C PHE A 181 5.60 -0.35 4.54
N LYS A 182 5.46 0.71 5.34
CA LYS A 182 6.00 2.03 4.97
C LYS A 182 7.53 2.00 4.82
N GLU A 183 8.24 1.46 5.80
CA GLU A 183 9.70 1.47 5.81
C GLU A 183 10.32 0.52 4.80
N ILE A 184 9.74 -0.66 4.61
CA ILE A 184 10.35 -1.70 3.77
C ILE A 184 9.95 -1.53 2.30
N VAL A 185 8.73 -1.03 2.04
CA VAL A 185 8.17 -0.92 0.68
C VAL A 185 8.17 0.51 0.20
N TYR A 186 7.55 1.42 0.95
CA TYR A 186 7.26 2.77 0.46
C TYR A 186 8.48 3.70 0.48
N GLU A 187 9.20 3.81 1.60
CA GLU A 187 10.36 4.72 1.71
C GLU A 187 11.48 4.40 0.72
N PRO A 188 11.89 3.13 0.51
CA PRO A 188 12.98 2.83 -0.42
C PRO A 188 12.61 3.17 -1.87
N LEU A 189 11.34 3.01 -2.24
CA LEU A 189 10.85 3.43 -3.55
C LEU A 189 10.84 4.94 -3.70
N ARG A 190 10.46 5.69 -2.65
CA ARG A 190 10.50 7.15 -2.63
C ARG A 190 11.94 7.68 -2.77
N GLU A 191 12.89 7.07 -2.06
CA GLU A 191 14.31 7.43 -2.15
C GLU A 191 14.86 7.16 -3.55
N LEU A 192 14.51 6.00 -4.13
CA LEU A 192 14.91 5.66 -5.48
C LEU A 192 14.42 6.69 -6.51
N THR A 193 13.16 7.12 -6.42
CA THR A 193 12.62 8.14 -7.34
C THR A 193 13.29 9.50 -7.17
N THR A 194 13.70 9.85 -5.95
CA THR A 194 14.43 11.09 -5.67
C THR A 194 15.86 11.03 -6.26
N SER A 195 16.50 9.86 -6.21
CA SER A 195 17.84 9.68 -6.80
C SER A 195 17.84 9.78 -8.33
N PHE A 196 16.76 9.33 -9.00
CA PHE A 196 16.64 9.44 -10.46
C PHE A 196 16.42 10.89 -10.91
N THR A 197 15.69 11.70 -10.15
CA THR A 197 15.52 13.12 -10.44
C THR A 197 16.83 13.89 -10.27
N ASP A 198 17.62 13.58 -9.24
CA ASP A 198 18.92 14.23 -9.00
C ASP A 198 19.96 13.90 -10.09
N ILE A 199 19.92 12.67 -10.63
CA ILE A 199 20.83 12.25 -11.72
C ILE A 199 20.49 12.97 -13.03
N GLN A 200 19.19 13.16 -13.34
CA GLN A 200 18.79 13.89 -14.55
C GLN A 200 19.09 15.40 -14.47
N GLU A 201 19.07 16.01 -13.29
CA GLU A 201 19.49 17.41 -13.11
C GLU A 201 21.02 17.60 -13.25
N SER A 202 21.82 16.60 -12.85
CA SER A 202 23.30 16.68 -12.94
C SER A 202 23.88 16.43 -14.34
N SER A 203 23.06 15.94 -15.28
CA SER A 203 23.51 15.46 -16.59
C SER A 203 23.00 16.29 -17.78
N LEU A 204 22.76 17.59 -17.56
CA LEU A 204 22.50 18.56 -18.63
C LEU A 204 23.79 19.33 -19.03
N PRO A 205 24.52 18.93 -20.09
CA PRO A 205 25.36 19.84 -20.84
C PRO A 205 24.52 20.75 -21.73
N SER A 206 24.93 22.01 -21.80
CA SER A 206 24.40 23.10 -22.61
C SER A 206 24.10 22.75 -24.09
N GLU A 207 22.98 23.29 -24.58
CA GLU A 207 22.48 23.44 -25.95
C GLU A 207 23.43 23.12 -27.14
N LYS A 208 22.96 22.31 -28.10
CA LYS A 208 22.63 22.73 -29.50
C LYS A 208 22.50 21.53 -30.46
N ALA A 209 21.68 21.77 -31.49
CA ALA A 209 21.62 21.10 -32.80
C ALA A 209 20.56 20.01 -33.00
N SER A 210 19.43 20.48 -33.55
CA SER A 210 18.51 19.79 -34.45
C SER A 210 19.18 19.03 -35.60
N SER A 211 18.78 17.77 -35.85
CA SER A 211 18.19 17.31 -37.13
C SER A 211 18.07 15.78 -37.16
N GLU A 212 16.87 15.31 -37.49
CA GLU A 212 16.48 14.05 -38.13
C GLU A 212 17.57 12.97 -38.34
N ILE A 213 17.39 11.78 -37.75
CA ILE A 213 17.50 10.46 -38.40
C ILE A 213 16.54 9.50 -37.67
N ALA A 214 15.88 8.69 -38.49
CA ALA A 214 14.77 7.82 -38.19
C ALA A 214 15.09 6.59 -37.31
N ALA A 215 14.01 6.09 -36.70
CA ALA A 215 13.71 4.68 -36.44
C ALA A 215 14.68 3.88 -35.56
N THR A 216 14.45 3.93 -34.25
CA THR A 216 14.35 2.70 -33.43
C THR A 216 13.55 3.00 -32.16
N LYS A 217 12.41 2.31 -31.97
CA LYS A 217 11.65 2.35 -30.72
C LYS A 217 12.39 1.51 -29.68
N THR A 218 13.28 2.15 -28.93
CA THR A 218 13.69 1.67 -27.61
C THR A 218 12.69 2.18 -26.58
N LEU A 219 11.99 1.23 -25.96
CA LEU A 219 11.12 1.43 -24.79
C LEU A 219 12.00 1.59 -23.55
N GLU A 220 12.52 2.77 -23.31
CA GLU A 220 13.02 3.19 -22.00
C GLU A 220 12.50 4.60 -21.73
N ASP A 221 11.21 4.69 -21.39
CA ASP A 221 10.68 5.89 -20.75
C ASP A 221 11.00 5.81 -19.24
N PRO A 222 11.59 6.86 -18.64
CA PRO A 222 11.69 6.97 -17.19
C PRO A 222 10.28 7.03 -16.59
N ILE A 223 10.06 6.25 -15.53
CA ILE A 223 8.76 6.13 -14.86
C ILE A 223 8.43 7.48 -14.21
N GLU A 224 7.57 8.25 -14.87
CA GLU A 224 6.86 9.37 -14.25
C GLU A 224 5.82 8.77 -13.30
N ILE A 225 6.15 8.65 -12.02
CA ILE A 225 5.17 8.24 -10.99
C ILE A 225 4.21 9.41 -10.78
N SER A 226 3.21 9.50 -11.65
CA SER A 226 2.00 10.28 -11.42
C SER A 226 1.24 9.61 -10.27
N ILE A 227 1.48 10.06 -9.03
CA ILE A 227 0.61 9.75 -7.88
C ILE A 227 -0.71 10.51 -8.07
N LYS A 228 -1.54 10.04 -9.02
CA LYS A 228 -2.95 10.40 -9.06
C LYS A 228 -3.65 9.52 -8.04
N THR A 229 -4.02 10.10 -6.91
CA THR A 229 -4.91 9.49 -5.92
C THR A 229 -6.33 9.44 -6.48
N GLU A 230 -6.61 8.51 -7.39
CA GLU A 230 -8.00 8.21 -7.75
C GLU A 230 -8.67 7.44 -6.62
N GLY A 231 -9.73 8.02 -6.03
CA GLY A 231 -10.60 7.37 -5.06
C GLY A 231 -10.57 7.91 -3.62
N VAL A 232 -9.59 8.72 -3.23
CA VAL A 232 -9.60 9.33 -1.88
C VAL A 232 -10.36 10.66 -1.93
N LYS A 233 -11.54 10.70 -1.30
CA LYS A 233 -12.25 11.97 -1.07
C LYS A 233 -11.30 12.96 -0.39
N ILE A 234 -11.14 14.13 -0.99
CA ILE A 234 -10.13 15.12 -0.58
C ILE A 234 -10.28 15.57 0.89
N GLY A 235 -11.51 15.66 1.41
CA GLY A 235 -11.75 16.08 2.80
C GLY A 235 -11.09 15.16 3.84
N PRO A 236 -11.32 13.83 3.79
CA PRO A 236 -10.58 12.86 4.60
C PRO A 236 -9.05 12.92 4.45
N LEU A 237 -8.53 13.11 3.22
CA LEU A 237 -7.09 13.28 2.98
C LEU A 237 -6.54 14.48 3.76
N VAL A 238 -7.18 15.64 3.61
CA VAL A 238 -6.79 16.89 4.28
C VAL A 238 -6.77 16.72 5.79
N ARG A 239 -7.82 16.14 6.40
CA ARG A 239 -7.85 15.92 7.86
C ARG A 239 -6.68 15.06 8.32
N ARG A 240 -6.41 13.98 7.60
CA ARG A 240 -5.38 13.01 7.95
C ARG A 240 -3.99 13.65 7.88
N GLU A 241 -3.68 14.32 6.78
CA GLU A 241 -2.35 14.91 6.56
C GLU A 241 -2.12 16.14 7.43
N MET A 242 -3.12 17.02 7.57
CA MET A 242 -3.03 18.15 8.50
C MET A 242 -2.82 17.69 9.94
N ALA A 243 -3.52 16.64 10.39
CA ALA A 243 -3.30 16.09 11.73
C ALA A 243 -1.86 15.61 11.94
N LYS A 244 -1.23 14.98 10.93
CA LYS A 244 0.17 14.57 10.99
C LYS A 244 1.12 15.77 11.05
N LEU A 245 0.97 16.74 10.15
CA LEU A 245 1.80 17.95 10.12
C LEU A 245 1.77 18.69 11.45
N ILE A 246 0.58 18.81 12.04
CA ILE A 246 0.35 19.45 13.34
C ILE A 246 1.01 18.65 14.47
N SER A 247 0.83 17.32 14.52
CA SER A 247 1.43 16.47 15.56
C SER A 247 2.97 16.48 15.56
N LYS A 248 3.57 16.69 14.39
CA LYS A 248 5.03 16.75 14.22
C LYS A 248 5.57 18.19 14.28
N ASN A 249 4.70 19.17 14.52
CA ASN A 249 5.02 20.60 14.54
C ASN A 249 5.76 21.10 13.28
N LEU A 250 5.41 20.56 12.11
CA LEU A 250 6.09 20.85 10.83
C LEU A 250 5.61 22.15 10.16
N ILE A 251 4.54 22.77 10.68
CA ILE A 251 3.99 23.99 10.10
C ILE A 251 4.65 25.20 10.76
N SER A 252 5.50 25.91 10.01
CA SER A 252 6.17 27.13 10.48
C SER A 252 5.17 28.28 10.73
N PRO A 253 5.48 29.25 11.61
CA PRO A 253 4.62 30.42 11.87
C PRO A 253 4.19 31.20 10.63
N GLU A 254 5.11 31.42 9.67
CA GLU A 254 4.81 32.09 8.39
C GLU A 254 3.75 31.34 7.58
N LYS A 255 3.91 30.02 7.44
CA LYS A 255 2.92 29.14 6.77
C LYS A 255 1.58 29.12 7.49
N ILE A 256 1.54 29.28 8.82
CA ILE A 256 0.29 29.44 9.58
C ILE A 256 -0.38 30.77 9.25
N GLN A 257 0.38 31.84 9.08
CA GLN A 257 -0.14 33.14 8.64
C GLN A 257 -0.72 33.05 7.23
N HIS A 258 0.00 32.46 6.27
CA HIS A 258 -0.51 32.22 4.91
C HIS A 258 -1.76 31.33 4.91
N SER A 259 -1.81 30.30 5.76
CA SER A 259 -2.96 29.41 5.90
C SER A 259 -4.21 30.09 6.50
N GLN A 260 -4.05 31.27 7.11
CA GLN A 260 -5.16 32.09 7.60
C GLN A 260 -5.62 33.14 6.57
N ASP A 261 -4.84 33.38 5.53
CA ASP A 261 -5.15 34.34 4.47
C ASP A 261 -6.09 33.71 3.42
N LYS A 262 -7.25 34.34 3.22
CA LYS A 262 -8.27 33.87 2.28
C LYS A 262 -7.79 33.92 0.82
N LYS A 263 -7.07 34.97 0.43
CA LYS A 263 -6.59 35.16 -0.94
C LYS A 263 -5.53 34.11 -1.27
N TYR A 264 -4.57 33.91 -0.37
CA TYR A 264 -3.57 32.84 -0.48
C TYR A 264 -4.22 31.47 -0.62
N CYS A 265 -5.20 31.14 0.25
CA CYS A 265 -5.88 29.85 0.19
C CYS A 265 -6.69 29.67 -1.11
N LYS A 266 -7.24 30.75 -1.67
CA LYS A 266 -7.91 30.70 -2.96
C LYS A 266 -6.93 30.46 -4.12
N GLU A 267 -5.79 31.13 -4.11
CA GLU A 267 -4.77 31.03 -5.17
C GLU A 267 -4.03 29.70 -5.14
N ILE A 268 -3.70 29.19 -3.95
CA ILE A 268 -2.83 28.01 -3.79
C ILE A 268 -3.61 26.70 -3.62
N LEU A 269 -4.78 26.74 -2.97
CA LEU A 269 -5.56 25.53 -2.63
C LEU A 269 -6.92 25.46 -3.37
N ASP A 270 -7.30 26.53 -4.07
CA ASP A 270 -8.63 26.73 -4.67
C ASP A 270 -9.81 26.56 -3.68
N ILE A 271 -9.60 26.95 -2.43
CA ILE A 271 -10.67 26.99 -1.41
C ILE A 271 -11.08 28.44 -1.12
N ASP A 272 -12.39 28.67 -0.94
CA ASP A 272 -12.94 30.03 -0.77
C ASP A 272 -12.85 30.56 0.67
N TYR A 273 -12.19 29.82 1.56
CA TYR A 273 -12.06 30.13 2.98
C TYR A 273 -10.64 29.85 3.47
N PRO A 274 -10.15 30.58 4.49
CA PRO A 274 -8.89 30.26 5.14
C PRO A 274 -8.78 28.78 5.52
N LEU A 275 -7.63 28.15 5.24
CA LEU A 275 -7.35 26.77 5.63
C LEU A 275 -7.42 26.60 7.15
N LEU A 276 -6.77 27.51 7.88
CA LEU A 276 -6.77 27.59 9.34
C LEU A 276 -7.55 28.82 9.78
N LYS A 277 -8.42 28.64 10.78
CA LYS A 277 -9.10 29.73 11.48
C LYS A 277 -8.69 29.72 12.94
N LYS A 278 -8.11 30.82 13.43
CA LYS A 278 -7.78 30.97 14.84
C LYS A 278 -9.05 30.94 15.69
N VAL A 279 -9.01 30.18 16.79
CA VAL A 279 -10.12 30.06 17.74
C VAL A 279 -10.10 31.27 18.68
N ASN A 280 -11.27 31.87 18.87
CA ASN A 280 -11.54 32.79 19.97
C ASN A 280 -12.08 31.99 21.16
N ASP A 281 -11.38 32.00 22.29
CA ASP A 281 -11.77 31.23 23.48
C ASP A 281 -13.05 31.76 24.16
N ASP A 282 -13.46 33.00 23.86
CA ASP A 282 -14.68 33.63 24.42
C ASP A 282 -15.97 33.22 23.68
N GLN A 283 -15.88 32.42 22.62
CA GLN A 283 -17.02 32.00 21.81
C GLN A 283 -17.10 30.46 21.70
N PRO A 284 -18.31 29.87 21.65
CA PRO A 284 -18.47 28.44 21.41
C PRO A 284 -17.85 28.00 20.08
N ILE A 285 -17.15 26.86 20.07
CA ILE A 285 -16.55 26.29 18.84
C ILE A 285 -17.59 26.03 17.75
N ILE A 286 -18.81 25.64 18.15
CA ILE A 286 -19.90 25.38 17.22
C ILE A 286 -20.21 26.64 16.40
N ASP A 287 -20.35 27.79 17.04
CA ASP A 287 -20.67 29.06 16.39
C ASP A 287 -19.52 29.51 15.48
N GLN A 288 -18.27 29.33 15.95
CA GLN A 288 -17.08 29.65 15.17
C GLN A 288 -16.89 28.73 13.95
N SER A 289 -17.42 27.50 13.99
CA SER A 289 -17.34 26.54 12.88
C SER A 289 -18.35 26.83 11.75
N MET A 290 -19.36 27.64 12.05
CA MET A 290 -20.44 28.03 11.15
C MET A 290 -20.15 29.39 10.53
N LEU A 291 -20.43 29.54 9.24
CA LEU A 291 -20.43 30.82 8.53
C LEU A 291 -21.70 30.90 7.69
N ASN A 292 -22.49 31.96 7.88
CA ASN A 292 -23.76 32.17 7.18
C ASN A 292 -24.68 30.93 7.25
N GLY A 293 -24.83 30.36 8.44
CA GLY A 293 -25.68 29.18 8.68
C GLY A 293 -25.13 27.85 8.16
N ASN A 294 -23.93 27.83 7.56
CA ASN A 294 -23.33 26.62 6.99
C ASN A 294 -22.04 26.23 7.72
N GLN A 295 -21.81 24.92 7.88
CA GLN A 295 -20.56 24.43 8.46
C GLN A 295 -19.41 24.59 7.45
N ARG A 296 -18.47 25.49 7.77
CA ARG A 296 -17.29 25.78 6.94
C ARG A 296 -15.98 25.29 7.56
N TYR A 297 -16.00 24.94 8.84
CA TYR A 297 -14.86 24.35 9.53
C TYR A 297 -15.27 23.09 10.29
N TRP A 298 -14.34 22.14 10.42
CA TRP A 298 -14.53 20.99 11.29
C TRP A 298 -14.45 21.41 12.76
N LYS A 299 -15.25 20.74 13.61
CA LYS A 299 -15.35 21.06 15.05
C LYS A 299 -14.10 20.67 15.85
N LYS A 300 -13.19 19.88 15.27
CA LYS A 300 -11.96 19.46 15.94
C LYS A 300 -11.00 20.63 16.04
N VAL A 301 -10.59 20.95 17.27
CA VAL A 301 -9.59 21.98 17.56
C VAL A 301 -8.19 21.38 17.47
N TYR A 302 -7.29 22.10 16.81
CA TYR A 302 -5.88 21.77 16.70
C TYR A 302 -5.04 22.80 17.45
N LYS A 303 -3.97 22.36 18.13
CA LYS A 303 -3.02 23.24 18.79
C LYS A 303 -1.75 23.33 17.94
N LEU A 304 -1.38 24.54 17.54
CA LEU A 304 -0.19 24.85 16.74
C LEU A 304 0.56 25.98 17.45
N HIS A 305 1.81 25.74 17.84
CA HIS A 305 2.65 26.72 18.56
C HIS A 305 1.95 27.42 19.74
N GLY A 306 1.18 26.66 20.53
CA GLY A 306 0.46 27.19 21.71
C GLY A 306 -0.91 27.80 21.43
N GLU A 307 -1.24 28.09 20.17
CA GLU A 307 -2.50 28.70 19.75
C GLU A 307 -3.49 27.65 19.20
N LYS A 308 -4.79 27.93 19.31
CA LYS A 308 -5.87 27.02 18.90
C LYS A 308 -6.41 27.41 17.53
N TYR A 309 -6.62 26.41 16.67
CA TYR A 309 -7.13 26.60 15.31
C TYR A 309 -8.20 25.57 14.93
N LEU A 310 -9.10 25.97 14.03
CA LEU A 310 -10.03 25.11 13.30
C LEU A 310 -9.55 24.93 11.85
N LEU A 311 -9.92 23.80 11.25
CA LEU A 311 -9.53 23.45 9.89
C LEU A 311 -10.74 23.53 8.96
N CYS A 312 -10.55 24.14 7.79
CA CYS A 312 -11.58 24.32 6.78
C CYS A 312 -12.13 22.98 6.29
N SER A 313 -13.46 22.89 6.16
CA SER A 313 -14.16 21.66 5.75
C SER A 313 -14.60 21.66 4.29
N GLN A 314 -14.38 22.75 3.55
CA GLN A 314 -14.81 22.94 2.17
C GLN A 314 -13.78 22.38 1.20
N TRP A 315 -13.93 21.11 0.87
CA TRP A 315 -13.05 20.41 -0.07
C TRP A 315 -13.88 19.66 -1.08
N THR A 316 -13.55 19.83 -2.36
CA THR A 316 -14.10 19.09 -3.50
C THR A 316 -12.97 18.48 -4.31
N ASP A 317 -13.26 17.47 -5.13
CA ASP A 317 -12.19 16.70 -5.78
C ASP A 317 -11.26 17.55 -6.66
N ARG A 318 -11.75 18.69 -7.19
CA ARG A 318 -10.94 19.68 -7.93
C ARG A 318 -9.78 20.28 -7.12
N ASN A 319 -9.86 20.25 -5.78
CA ASN A 319 -8.86 20.78 -4.88
C ASN A 319 -7.72 19.81 -4.60
N SER A 320 -7.81 18.56 -5.10
CA SER A 320 -6.89 17.48 -4.73
C SER A 320 -5.45 17.79 -5.14
N ASP A 321 -5.22 18.11 -6.41
CA ASP A 321 -3.88 18.36 -6.94
C ASP A 321 -3.22 19.56 -6.26
N ASN A 322 -3.99 20.62 -6.01
CA ASN A 322 -3.54 21.82 -5.31
C ASN A 322 -3.15 21.52 -3.85
N PHE A 323 -3.95 20.73 -3.15
CA PHE A 323 -3.64 20.33 -1.77
C PHE A 323 -2.41 19.42 -1.69
N ILE A 324 -2.27 18.47 -2.62
CA ILE A 324 -1.10 17.59 -2.70
C ILE A 324 0.16 18.40 -2.98
N THR A 325 0.11 19.32 -3.94
CA THR A 325 1.22 20.23 -4.26
C THR A 325 1.63 21.06 -3.05
N TRP A 326 0.65 21.62 -2.32
CA TRP A 326 0.92 22.36 -1.09
C TRP A 326 1.49 21.47 0.03
N LEU A 327 1.03 20.22 0.14
CA LEU A 327 1.50 19.25 1.13
C LEU A 327 2.97 18.87 0.92
N ASN A 328 3.43 18.82 -0.34
CA ASN A 328 4.83 18.53 -0.67
C ASN A 328 5.80 19.61 -0.17
N LEU A 329 5.35 20.80 0.22
CA LEU A 329 6.19 21.85 0.82
C LEU A 329 6.64 21.56 2.28
N PHE A 330 6.24 20.40 2.83
CA PHE A 330 6.50 19.98 4.21
C PHE A 330 7.29 18.67 4.32
N TYR A 331 7.58 18.02 3.19
CA TYR A 331 8.30 16.75 3.09
C TYR A 331 9.55 16.91 2.24
#